data_AF-A0AAQ4PQP8-F1
#
_entry.id   AF-A0AAQ4PQP8-F1
#
_cell.length_a   1.000
_cell.length_b   1.000
_cell.length_c   1.000
_cell.angle_alpha   90.00
_cell.angle_beta   90.00
_cell.angle_gamma   90.00
#
_symmetry.space_group_name_H-M   'P 1'
#
loop_
_entity.id
_entity.type
_entity.pdbx_description
1 polymer ?
#
loop_
_entity_poly.entity_id
_entity_poly.type
_entity_poly.pdbx_seq_one_letter_code
_entity_poly.pdbx_strand_id
1 'polypeptide(L)'
;ADQLTEMRCCCVGAQELAERYAPLLRLPVTEVGGALELIRQQAVKRGKERQRFRETSVATLELLLPRDNRKVYLETRLDARVQELVDRIGEDFGLKYIKLILNGRTLCVDQPLDQQGVKNHSKVMVLKVSDAEWKLQLSEEEEKEKNQKESLQRTQKGFQILSERDGSEDSSPFLEIADQRGNPLTIPPQEKKALILAMGFHEKGRSLMKKKQFDLALCHLLQADQQFSRCGSALLASVDNFAVLQLDVVWCYRALEALSCLEDGRSRLQRAEDCFLRCYGERQQRLLMIKGNTGREEVLFLRLHLLQSLLSYVEGNDAQARHQLSKVEALYTRLCLDSEKMAQLMSLGFTEREARLGLRACEGDLQEAAIHIGNQRQEREELKQRERKRRSRRMEAISSLTELGYSRRDAARALQHADGDVDVAYGGTAVDTSSPVSLQLLYLGFQRDVSEAALRLTGGDVQLATQLLLDQQGVLSPELLSESPSSEEPSTSTGDVSTEDSELVNEALEDIARHEEDYLDLNLEEESELIATMKTYLSPAHSV
;
A
#
# COMPACT_ATOMS: atom_id res chain seq x y z
N ALA A 1 -57.94 -6.69 40.87
CA ALA A 1 -57.91 -5.71 41.98
C ALA A 1 -56.58 -4.95 42.00
N ASP A 2 -55.45 -5.63 41.81
CA ASP A 2 -54.11 -5.02 41.90
C ASP A 2 -53.78 -3.93 40.87
N GLN A 3 -54.27 -4.02 39.62
CA GLN A 3 -54.07 -2.96 38.61
C GLN A 3 -54.79 -1.63 38.94
N LEU A 4 -55.92 -1.68 39.67
CA LEU A 4 -56.66 -0.47 40.08
C LEU A 4 -56.02 0.20 41.30
N THR A 5 -55.31 -0.57 42.13
CA THR A 5 -54.59 -0.07 43.31
C THR A 5 -53.25 0.56 42.91
N GLU A 6 -52.52 0.00 41.93
CA GLU A 6 -51.32 0.62 41.35
C GLU A 6 -51.62 1.92 40.61
N MET A 7 -52.73 1.98 39.87
CA MET A 7 -53.17 3.22 39.21
C MET A 7 -53.50 4.34 40.21
N ARG A 8 -54.17 4.02 41.33
CA ARG A 8 -54.49 5.03 42.36
C ARG A 8 -53.25 5.55 43.08
N CYS A 9 -52.24 4.71 43.31
CA CYS A 9 -51.00 5.11 43.98
C CYS A 9 -50.13 6.04 43.10
N CYS A 10 -50.09 5.82 41.78
CA CYS A 10 -49.34 6.66 40.85
C CYS A 10 -49.93 8.07 40.67
N CYS A 11 -51.27 8.21 40.72
CA CYS A 11 -51.93 9.52 40.56
C CYS A 11 -51.68 10.45 41.75
N VAL A 12 -51.55 9.90 42.96
CA VAL A 12 -51.32 10.68 44.20
C VAL A 12 -49.92 11.29 44.20
N GLY A 13 -48.88 10.54 43.80
CA GLY A 13 -47.51 11.06 43.75
C GLY A 13 -47.26 12.13 42.69
N ALA A 14 -47.94 12.07 41.54
CA ALA A 14 -47.81 13.07 40.48
C ALA A 14 -48.44 14.43 40.88
N GLN A 15 -49.55 14.39 41.61
CA GLN A 15 -50.23 15.58 42.13
C GLN A 15 -49.36 16.30 43.18
N GLU A 16 -48.79 15.55 44.13
CA GLU A 16 -47.88 16.10 45.15
C GLU A 16 -46.62 16.73 44.53
N LEU A 17 -46.06 16.11 43.49
CA LEU A 17 -44.93 16.67 42.74
C LEU A 17 -45.32 17.94 41.97
N ALA A 18 -46.51 17.99 41.38
CA ALA A 18 -47.01 19.17 40.68
C ALA A 18 -47.19 20.36 41.66
N GLU A 19 -47.77 20.10 42.84
CA GLU A 19 -47.94 21.10 43.90
C GLU A 19 -46.61 21.60 44.45
N ARG A 20 -45.58 20.74 44.50
CA ARG A 20 -44.24 21.10 44.96
C ARG A 20 -43.44 21.90 43.93
N TYR A 21 -43.55 21.59 42.63
CA TYR A 21 -42.76 22.25 41.58
C TYR A 21 -43.43 23.49 40.97
N ALA A 22 -44.76 23.60 41.03
CA ALA A 22 -45.48 24.77 40.51
C ALA A 22 -45.01 26.12 41.08
N PRO A 23 -44.78 26.28 42.41
CA PRO A 23 -44.25 27.53 42.97
C PRO A 23 -42.82 27.84 42.49
N LEU A 24 -41.99 26.81 42.30
CA LEU A 24 -40.59 26.94 41.89
C LEU A 24 -40.46 27.34 40.41
N LEU A 25 -41.36 26.82 39.56
CA LEU A 25 -41.40 27.10 38.12
C LEU A 25 -42.26 28.31 37.76
N ARG A 26 -43.00 28.87 38.71
CA ARG A 26 -43.98 29.96 38.51
C ARG A 26 -45.04 29.64 37.45
N LEU A 27 -45.51 28.38 37.45
CA LEU A 27 -46.55 27.88 36.53
C LEU A 27 -47.74 27.34 37.32
N PRO A 28 -48.96 27.29 36.73
CA PRO A 28 -50.12 26.68 37.36
C PRO A 28 -49.87 25.19 37.67
N VAL A 29 -50.38 24.71 38.81
CA VAL A 29 -50.29 23.28 39.22
C VAL A 29 -50.87 22.36 38.14
N THR A 30 -51.90 22.80 37.44
CA THR A 30 -52.54 22.07 36.33
C THR A 30 -51.60 21.89 35.13
N GLU A 31 -50.80 22.90 34.79
CA GLU A 31 -49.84 22.81 33.68
C GLU A 31 -48.65 21.93 34.04
N VAL A 32 -48.12 22.07 35.27
CA VAL A 32 -47.04 21.22 35.76
C VAL A 32 -47.50 19.77 35.90
N GLY A 33 -48.72 19.54 36.38
CA GLY A 33 -49.34 18.22 36.43
C GLY A 33 -49.51 17.60 35.05
N GLY A 34 -49.98 18.37 34.06
CA GLY A 34 -50.07 17.94 32.67
C GLY A 34 -48.71 17.56 32.07
N ALA A 35 -47.67 18.35 32.36
CA ALA A 35 -46.30 18.06 31.91
C ALA A 35 -45.71 16.81 32.58
N LEU A 36 -45.94 16.62 33.89
CA LEU A 36 -45.50 15.42 34.62
C LEU A 36 -46.20 14.16 34.11
N GLU A 37 -47.50 14.25 33.81
CA GLU A 37 -48.24 13.13 33.23
C GLU A 37 -47.74 12.80 31.82
N LEU A 38 -47.38 13.81 31.02
CA LEU A 38 -46.74 13.61 29.71
C LEU A 38 -45.38 12.89 29.85
N ILE A 39 -44.55 13.31 30.81
CA ILE A 39 -43.25 12.67 31.11
C ILE A 39 -43.46 11.22 31.54
N ARG A 40 -44.44 10.95 32.41
CA ARG A 40 -44.78 9.60 32.88
C ARG A 40 -45.19 8.71 31.73
N GLN A 41 -46.10 9.18 30.86
CA GLN A 41 -46.53 8.43 29.68
C GLN A 41 -45.36 8.10 28.74
N GLN A 42 -44.45 9.06 28.52
CA GLN A 42 -43.23 8.83 27.74
C GLN A 42 -42.29 7.81 28.40
N ALA A 43 -42.12 7.87 29.72
CA ALA A 43 -41.30 6.92 30.47
C ALA A 43 -41.86 5.50 30.40
N VAL A 44 -43.18 5.33 30.54
CA VAL A 44 -43.86 4.03 30.39
C VAL A 44 -43.71 3.49 28.98
N LYS A 45 -43.89 4.34 27.95
CA LYS A 45 -43.71 3.95 26.55
C LYS A 45 -42.28 3.47 26.29
N ARG A 46 -41.27 4.24 26.71
CA ARG A 46 -39.84 3.87 26.60
C ARG A 46 -39.49 2.61 27.38
N GLY A 47 -40.12 2.39 28.53
CA GLY A 47 -39.96 1.17 29.32
C GLY A 47 -40.41 -0.07 28.54
N LYS A 48 -41.58 -0.01 27.91
CA LYS A 48 -42.11 -1.09 27.05
C LYS A 48 -41.24 -1.34 25.82
N GLU A 49 -40.77 -0.29 25.16
CA GLU A 49 -39.87 -0.38 24.02
C GLU A 49 -38.52 -0.99 24.40
N ARG A 50 -37.96 -0.62 25.57
CA ARG A 50 -36.71 -1.20 26.08
C ARG A 50 -36.88 -2.68 26.45
N GLN A 51 -38.05 -3.07 26.97
CA GLN A 51 -38.37 -4.47 27.23
C GLN A 51 -38.48 -5.26 25.92
N ARG A 52 -39.20 -4.75 24.92
CA ARG A 52 -39.24 -5.36 23.57
C ARG A 52 -37.86 -5.50 22.97
N PHE A 53 -37.00 -4.48 23.03
CA PHE A 53 -35.64 -4.58 22.53
C PHE A 53 -34.84 -5.70 23.19
N ARG A 54 -35.00 -5.92 24.50
CA ARG A 54 -34.35 -7.04 25.20
C ARG A 54 -34.88 -8.41 24.76
N GLU A 55 -36.15 -8.49 24.37
CA GLU A 55 -36.81 -9.75 24.00
C GLU A 55 -36.64 -10.08 22.51
N THR A 56 -36.62 -9.09 21.62
CA THR A 56 -36.65 -9.27 20.16
C THR A 56 -35.42 -8.76 19.42
N SER A 57 -34.51 -8.06 20.12
CA SER A 57 -33.35 -7.36 19.52
C SER A 57 -33.70 -6.30 18.45
N VAL A 58 -34.96 -5.84 18.41
CA VAL A 58 -35.41 -4.77 17.51
C VAL A 58 -35.35 -3.43 18.23
N ALA A 59 -34.51 -2.53 17.74
CA ALA A 59 -34.32 -1.19 18.29
C ALA A 59 -35.36 -0.21 17.73
N THR A 60 -35.77 0.76 18.54
CA THR A 60 -36.64 1.86 18.15
C THR A 60 -35.80 3.12 17.95
N LEU A 61 -35.78 3.69 16.74
CA LEU A 61 -35.04 4.91 16.40
C LEU A 61 -35.98 6.11 16.39
N GLU A 62 -35.51 7.28 16.85
CA GLU A 62 -36.21 8.56 16.74
C GLU A 62 -35.70 9.29 15.49
N LEU A 63 -36.53 9.36 14.44
CA LEU A 63 -36.23 10.03 13.18
C LEU A 63 -36.68 11.49 13.20
N LEU A 64 -35.79 12.38 12.74
CA LEU A 64 -36.09 13.79 12.46
C LEU A 64 -36.14 14.02 10.96
N LEU A 65 -37.33 14.30 10.42
CA LEU A 65 -37.56 14.42 8.97
C LEU A 65 -37.32 15.86 8.46
N PRO A 66 -36.93 16.06 7.17
CA PRO A 66 -36.50 17.37 6.66
C PRO A 66 -37.57 18.47 6.61
N ARG A 67 -38.85 18.12 6.48
CA ARG A 67 -39.96 19.06 6.25
C ARG A 67 -40.98 19.11 7.37
N ASP A 68 -40.81 18.27 8.37
CA ASP A 68 -41.77 18.09 9.46
C ASP A 68 -40.95 17.97 10.75
N ASN A 69 -41.07 18.94 11.67
CA ASN A 69 -40.48 18.86 13.01
C ASN A 69 -41.18 17.78 13.90
N ARG A 70 -41.85 16.82 13.25
CA ARG A 70 -42.53 15.70 13.89
C ARG A 70 -41.51 14.59 14.11
N LYS A 71 -41.38 14.20 15.37
CA LYS A 71 -40.60 13.04 15.79
C LYS A 71 -41.34 11.79 15.35
N VAL A 72 -40.72 11.03 14.46
CA VAL A 72 -41.25 9.74 14.04
C VAL A 72 -40.40 8.63 14.65
N TYR A 73 -41.03 7.53 15.03
CA TYR A 73 -40.34 6.37 15.58
C TYR A 73 -40.36 5.25 14.57
N LEU A 74 -39.19 4.67 14.28
CA LEU A 74 -39.07 3.54 13.37
C LEU A 74 -38.36 2.38 14.06
N GLU A 75 -38.91 1.17 13.93
CA GLU A 75 -38.33 -0.04 14.48
C GLU A 75 -37.41 -0.71 13.44
N THR A 76 -36.17 -1.04 13.83
CA THR A 76 -35.22 -1.77 12.99
C THR A 76 -34.26 -2.59 13.83
N ARG A 77 -33.67 -3.63 13.23
CA ARG A 77 -32.59 -4.38 13.88
C ARG A 77 -31.28 -3.60 13.73
N LEU A 78 -30.40 -3.68 14.72
CA LEU A 78 -29.13 -2.94 14.70
C LEU A 78 -28.06 -3.62 13.83
N ASP A 79 -28.21 -4.91 13.52
CA ASP A 79 -27.34 -5.65 12.61
C ASP A 79 -27.70 -5.45 11.12
N ALA A 80 -28.82 -4.78 10.83
CA ALA A 80 -29.23 -4.44 9.48
C ALA A 80 -28.34 -3.35 8.87
N ARG A 81 -28.16 -3.38 7.54
CA ARG A 81 -27.41 -2.34 6.82
C ARG A 81 -28.16 -1.02 6.84
N VAL A 82 -27.41 0.08 6.82
CA VAL A 82 -27.98 1.44 6.71
C VAL A 82 -28.80 1.60 5.43
N GLN A 83 -28.40 0.97 4.32
CA GLN A 83 -29.17 0.99 3.08
C GLN A 83 -30.62 0.48 3.28
N GLU A 84 -30.82 -0.60 4.02
CA GLU A 84 -32.17 -1.15 4.28
C GLU A 84 -33.05 -0.19 5.10
N LEU A 85 -32.43 0.60 5.97
CA LEU A 85 -33.10 1.64 6.75
C LEU A 85 -33.43 2.84 5.85
N VAL A 86 -32.52 3.23 4.97
CA VAL A 86 -32.72 4.28 3.97
C VAL A 86 -33.87 3.93 3.03
N ASP A 87 -33.91 2.69 2.53
CA ASP A 87 -34.97 2.19 1.64
C ASP A 87 -36.33 2.22 2.34
N ARG A 88 -36.40 1.71 3.58
CA ARG A 88 -37.62 1.77 4.40
C ARG A 88 -38.10 3.19 4.66
N ILE A 89 -37.21 4.12 5.02
CA ILE A 89 -37.58 5.53 5.21
C ILE A 89 -38.04 6.14 3.88
N GLY A 90 -37.44 5.73 2.77
CA GLY A 90 -37.85 6.17 1.44
C GLY A 90 -39.26 5.69 1.07
N GLU A 91 -39.58 4.44 1.38
CA GLU A 91 -40.92 3.83 1.18
C GLU A 91 -41.98 4.45 2.11
N ASP A 92 -41.72 4.47 3.43
CA ASP A 92 -42.67 4.91 4.46
C ASP A 92 -43.01 6.39 4.38
N PHE A 93 -42.04 7.23 3.98
CA PHE A 93 -42.18 8.70 3.97
C PHE A 93 -42.11 9.32 2.58
N GLY A 94 -42.03 8.52 1.52
CA GLY A 94 -41.95 9.00 0.13
C GLY A 94 -40.71 9.88 -0.14
N LEU A 95 -39.62 9.63 0.59
CA LEU A 95 -38.38 10.38 0.46
C LEU A 95 -37.45 9.68 -0.53
N LYS A 96 -36.88 10.44 -1.46
CA LYS A 96 -35.84 9.94 -2.38
C LYS A 96 -34.54 10.67 -2.09
N TYR A 97 -33.43 9.94 -2.19
CA TYR A 97 -32.06 10.43 -2.00
C TYR A 97 -31.87 11.08 -0.63
N ILE A 98 -31.76 10.24 0.40
CA ILE A 98 -31.65 10.69 1.79
C ILE A 98 -30.32 10.27 2.41
N LYS A 99 -29.77 11.15 3.25
CA LYS A 99 -28.64 10.86 4.13
C LYS A 99 -29.14 10.76 5.56
N LEU A 100 -28.60 9.80 6.30
CA LEU A 100 -28.89 9.63 7.72
C LEU A 100 -27.72 10.19 8.53
N ILE A 101 -28.01 11.04 9.52
CA ILE A 101 -27.01 11.71 10.34
C ILE A 101 -27.26 11.38 11.81
N LEU A 102 -26.25 10.88 12.51
CA LEU A 102 -26.25 10.59 13.94
C LEU A 102 -25.12 11.35 14.62
N ASN A 103 -25.44 12.15 15.65
CA ASN A 103 -24.45 12.93 16.42
C ASN A 103 -23.47 13.76 15.56
N GLY A 104 -23.97 14.34 14.46
CA GLY A 104 -23.16 15.13 13.53
C GLY A 104 -22.36 14.34 12.49
N ARG A 105 -22.46 13.01 12.47
CA ARG A 105 -21.81 12.13 11.48
C ARG A 105 -22.82 11.53 10.52
N THR A 106 -22.51 11.51 9.23
CA THR A 106 -23.30 10.82 8.21
C THR A 106 -23.05 9.32 8.30
N LEU A 107 -24.11 8.51 8.32
CA LEU A 107 -24.02 7.04 8.32
C LEU A 107 -23.68 6.54 6.91
N CYS A 108 -22.75 5.60 6.83
CA CYS A 108 -22.35 4.87 5.63
C CYS A 108 -23.37 3.78 5.29
N VAL A 109 -23.83 3.75 4.04
CA VAL A 109 -24.91 2.88 3.55
C VAL A 109 -24.58 1.38 3.59
N ASP A 110 -23.32 1.01 3.39
CA ASP A 110 -22.88 -0.39 3.29
C ASP A 110 -22.59 -1.07 4.62
N GLN A 111 -22.48 -0.27 5.69
CA GLN A 111 -22.19 -0.77 7.04
C GLN A 111 -23.47 -0.99 7.85
N PRO A 112 -23.46 -1.94 8.80
CA PRO A 112 -24.58 -2.15 9.72
C PRO A 112 -24.70 -0.99 10.73
N LEU A 113 -25.89 -0.85 11.31
CA LEU A 113 -26.23 0.28 12.20
C LEU A 113 -25.44 0.23 13.52
N ASP A 114 -25.24 -0.96 14.10
CA ASP A 114 -24.52 -1.17 15.36
C ASP A 114 -23.04 -0.74 15.30
N GLN A 115 -22.35 -1.02 14.19
CA GLN A 115 -20.95 -0.63 13.96
C GLN A 115 -20.77 0.89 13.85
N GLN A 116 -21.84 1.63 13.56
CA GLN A 116 -21.82 3.08 13.39
C GLN A 116 -22.36 3.83 14.61
N GLY A 117 -22.43 3.15 15.76
CA GLY A 117 -22.83 3.74 17.04
C GLY A 117 -24.33 3.95 17.19
N VAL A 118 -25.15 3.37 16.32
CA VAL A 118 -26.61 3.39 16.45
C VAL A 118 -27.01 2.43 17.57
N LYS A 119 -27.69 2.97 18.57
CA LYS A 119 -28.24 2.26 19.73
C LYS A 119 -29.77 2.37 19.76
N ASN A 120 -30.42 1.55 20.59
CA ASN A 120 -31.84 1.74 20.86
C ASN A 120 -32.12 3.18 21.35
N HIS A 121 -33.17 3.79 20.81
CA HIS A 121 -33.55 5.20 21.03
C HIS A 121 -32.56 6.25 20.49
N SER A 122 -31.72 5.89 19.52
CA SER A 122 -30.86 6.88 18.84
C SER A 122 -31.70 7.89 18.06
N LYS A 123 -31.22 9.14 18.05
CA LYS A 123 -31.83 10.23 17.28
C LYS A 123 -31.12 10.38 15.95
N VAL A 124 -31.78 10.00 14.87
CA VAL A 124 -31.23 10.04 13.52
C VAL A 124 -31.90 11.15 12.73
N MET A 125 -31.12 12.09 12.21
CA MET A 125 -31.60 13.14 11.33
C MET A 125 -31.60 12.64 9.88
N VAL A 126 -32.72 12.82 9.20
CA VAL A 126 -32.87 12.49 7.79
C VAL A 126 -32.69 13.78 7.00
N LEU A 127 -31.68 13.82 6.12
CA LEU A 127 -31.43 14.94 5.24
C LEU A 127 -31.80 14.54 3.81
N LYS A 128 -32.69 15.29 3.17
CA LYS A 128 -33.00 15.10 1.75
C LYS A 128 -31.95 15.78 0.90
N VAL A 129 -31.33 15.02 0.02
CA VAL A 129 -30.38 15.48 -0.99
C VAL A 129 -31.13 15.67 -2.31
N SER A 130 -30.73 16.64 -3.13
CA SER A 130 -31.34 16.78 -4.45
C SER A 130 -30.91 15.61 -5.36
N ASP A 131 -31.77 15.20 -6.31
CA ASP A 131 -31.44 14.14 -7.28
C ASP A 131 -30.18 14.50 -8.09
N ALA A 132 -29.96 15.79 -8.35
CA ALA A 132 -28.76 16.28 -9.02
C ALA A 132 -27.50 16.11 -8.16
N GLU A 133 -27.53 16.51 -6.89
CA GLU A 133 -26.38 16.35 -5.97
C GLU A 133 -26.05 14.89 -5.69
N TRP A 134 -27.07 14.03 -5.58
CA TRP A 134 -26.87 12.59 -5.36
C TRP A 134 -26.24 11.91 -6.58
N LYS A 135 -26.73 12.22 -7.80
CA LYS A 135 -26.14 11.72 -9.05
C LYS A 135 -24.72 12.22 -9.26
N LEU A 136 -24.44 13.48 -8.90
CA LEU A 136 -23.09 14.05 -8.98
C LEU A 136 -22.14 13.31 -8.04
N GLN A 137 -22.56 13.06 -6.78
CA GLN A 137 -21.74 12.34 -5.80
C GLN A 137 -21.44 10.89 -6.22
N LEU A 138 -22.46 10.17 -6.70
CA LEU A 138 -22.26 8.81 -7.23
C LEU A 138 -21.29 8.81 -8.42
N SER A 139 -21.45 9.77 -9.34
CA SER A 139 -20.54 9.91 -10.49
C SER A 139 -19.11 10.21 -10.05
N GLU A 140 -18.92 11.08 -9.06
CA GLU A 140 -17.60 11.43 -8.53
C GLU A 140 -16.94 10.25 -7.79
N GLU A 141 -17.71 9.45 -7.05
CA GLU A 141 -17.22 8.25 -6.37
C GLU A 141 -16.83 7.16 -7.39
N GLU A 142 -17.68 6.89 -8.38
CA GLU A 142 -17.39 5.95 -9.47
C GLU A 142 -16.15 6.38 -10.27
N GLU A 143 -16.01 7.68 -10.58
CA GLU A 143 -14.85 8.21 -11.29
C GLU A 143 -13.57 8.09 -10.46
N LYS A 144 -13.64 8.31 -9.14
CA LYS A 144 -12.51 8.10 -8.22
C LYS A 144 -12.09 6.64 -8.16
N GLU A 145 -13.02 5.71 -8.01
CA GLU A 145 -12.71 4.27 -8.00
C GLU A 145 -12.09 3.81 -9.32
N LYS A 146 -12.65 4.31 -10.44
CA LYS A 146 -12.11 4.03 -11.78
C LYS A 146 -10.68 4.55 -11.90
N ASN A 147 -10.42 5.79 -11.50
CA ASN A 147 -9.09 6.40 -11.54
C ASN A 147 -8.09 5.65 -10.65
N GLN A 148 -8.50 5.25 -9.44
CA GLN A 148 -7.68 4.40 -8.55
C GLN A 148 -7.28 3.08 -9.22
N LYS A 149 -8.26 2.38 -9.80
CA LYS A 149 -8.04 1.09 -10.46
C LYS A 149 -7.15 1.23 -11.69
N GLU A 150 -7.38 2.26 -12.49
CA GLU A 150 -6.56 2.54 -13.68
C GLU A 150 -5.12 2.85 -13.28
N SER A 151 -4.91 3.72 -12.30
CA SER A 151 -3.57 4.06 -11.78
C SER A 151 -2.80 2.84 -11.28
N LEU A 152 -3.46 1.94 -10.53
CA LEU A 152 -2.86 0.68 -10.09
C LEU A 152 -2.48 -0.23 -11.26
N GLN A 153 -3.37 -0.39 -12.24
CA GLN A 153 -3.13 -1.23 -13.40
C GLN A 153 -1.97 -0.71 -14.26
N ARG A 154 -1.89 0.61 -14.46
CA ARG A 154 -0.79 1.24 -15.19
C ARG A 154 0.55 1.00 -14.50
N THR A 155 0.60 1.25 -13.19
CA THR A 155 1.80 0.99 -12.36
C THR A 155 2.19 -0.49 -12.44
N GLN A 156 1.22 -1.40 -12.30
CA GLN A 156 1.47 -2.83 -12.39
C GLN A 156 2.08 -3.23 -13.73
N LYS A 157 1.49 -2.77 -14.84
CA LYS A 157 1.97 -3.10 -16.18
C LYS A 157 3.37 -2.54 -16.43
N GLY A 158 3.64 -1.28 -16.07
CA GLY A 158 4.94 -0.65 -16.24
C GLY A 158 6.07 -1.42 -15.55
N PHE A 159 5.88 -1.76 -14.26
CA PHE A 159 6.88 -2.55 -13.52
C PHE A 159 6.91 -4.03 -13.91
N GLN A 160 5.79 -4.60 -14.38
CA GLN A 160 5.78 -5.95 -14.92
C GLN A 160 6.65 -6.05 -16.18
N ILE A 161 6.50 -5.10 -17.12
CA ILE A 161 7.33 -5.03 -18.33
C ILE A 161 8.81 -4.89 -17.94
N LEU A 162 9.13 -3.99 -17.00
CA LEU A 162 10.50 -3.81 -16.51
C LEU A 162 11.08 -5.07 -15.84
N SER A 163 10.25 -5.87 -15.17
CA SER A 163 10.67 -7.12 -14.51
C SER A 163 10.97 -8.26 -15.48
N GLU A 164 10.35 -8.24 -16.66
CA GLU A 164 10.48 -9.28 -17.69
C GLU A 164 11.65 -8.97 -18.65
N ARG A 165 12.16 -7.74 -18.65
CA ARG A 165 13.35 -7.36 -19.44
C ARG A 165 14.61 -7.96 -18.84
N ASP A 166 15.33 -8.70 -19.67
CA ASP A 166 16.60 -9.35 -19.33
C ASP A 166 17.82 -8.43 -19.53
N GLY A 167 17.64 -7.27 -20.16
CA GLY A 167 18.72 -6.34 -20.51
C GLY A 167 19.53 -6.79 -21.74
N SER A 168 18.95 -7.63 -22.61
CA SER A 168 19.54 -8.04 -23.88
C SER A 168 19.59 -6.93 -24.94
N GLU A 169 18.71 -5.93 -24.83
CA GLU A 169 18.61 -4.80 -25.73
C GLU A 169 19.18 -3.52 -25.11
N ASP A 170 20.03 -2.83 -25.85
CA ASP A 170 20.74 -1.65 -25.33
C ASP A 170 19.85 -0.41 -25.20
N SER A 171 18.80 -0.32 -26.01
CA SER A 171 17.86 0.81 -26.01
C SER A 171 16.77 0.70 -24.95
N SER A 172 16.56 -0.47 -24.33
CA SER A 172 15.47 -0.68 -23.38
C SER A 172 15.98 -0.68 -21.93
N PRO A 173 15.43 0.17 -21.05
CA PRO A 173 15.77 0.14 -19.63
C PRO A 173 15.29 -1.17 -19.00
N PHE A 174 16.09 -1.74 -18.10
CA PHE A 174 15.78 -2.93 -17.31
C PHE A 174 16.16 -2.71 -15.85
N LEU A 175 15.62 -3.55 -14.95
CA LEU A 175 15.89 -3.47 -13.52
C LEU A 175 16.76 -4.65 -13.03
N GLU A 176 17.81 -4.32 -12.29
CA GLU A 176 18.66 -5.28 -11.58
C GLU A 176 18.56 -5.02 -10.07
N ILE A 177 18.46 -6.08 -9.29
CA ILE A 177 18.44 -5.99 -7.82
C ILE A 177 19.85 -6.20 -7.33
N ALA A 178 20.36 -5.25 -6.56
CA ALA A 178 21.71 -5.27 -6.02
C ALA A 178 21.71 -5.05 -4.49
N ASP A 179 22.80 -5.42 -3.84
CA ASP A 179 23.08 -5.07 -2.45
C ASP A 179 23.46 -3.57 -2.31
N GLN A 180 23.68 -3.12 -1.08
CA GLN A 180 24.09 -1.74 -0.78
C GLN A 180 25.48 -1.33 -1.32
N ARG A 181 26.21 -2.25 -1.97
CA ARG A 181 27.49 -1.98 -2.64
C ARG A 181 27.37 -2.05 -4.17
N GLY A 182 26.15 -2.26 -4.69
CA GLY A 182 25.87 -2.41 -6.10
C GLY A 182 26.24 -3.78 -6.68
N ASN A 183 26.43 -4.80 -5.85
CA ASN A 183 26.63 -6.16 -6.33
C ASN A 183 25.27 -6.83 -6.60
N PRO A 184 25.07 -7.45 -7.76
CA PRO A 184 23.83 -8.16 -8.08
C PRO A 184 23.50 -9.25 -7.08
N LEU A 185 22.22 -9.39 -6.75
CA LEU A 185 21.73 -10.49 -5.94
C LEU A 185 21.13 -11.58 -6.82
N THR A 186 21.55 -12.82 -6.57
CA THR A 186 20.94 -13.99 -7.20
C THR A 186 19.64 -14.34 -6.46
N ILE A 187 18.52 -13.95 -7.05
CA ILE A 187 17.17 -14.16 -6.50
C ILE A 187 16.36 -15.01 -7.50
N PRO A 188 15.57 -15.99 -7.04
CA PRO A 188 14.69 -16.76 -7.91
C PRO A 188 13.80 -15.86 -8.79
N PRO A 189 13.55 -16.20 -10.07
CA PRO A 189 12.84 -15.31 -11.01
C PRO A 189 11.46 -14.83 -10.52
N GLN A 190 10.68 -15.72 -9.90
CA GLN A 190 9.36 -15.39 -9.37
C GLN A 190 9.45 -14.38 -8.20
N GLU A 191 10.41 -14.58 -7.30
CA GLU A 191 10.66 -13.70 -6.17
C GLU A 191 11.23 -12.35 -6.63
N LYS A 192 12.14 -12.35 -7.62
CA LYS A 192 12.65 -11.13 -8.26
C LYS A 192 11.51 -10.29 -8.85
N LYS A 193 10.58 -10.93 -9.58
CA LYS A 193 9.41 -10.24 -10.15
C LYS A 193 8.51 -9.65 -9.06
N ALA A 194 8.23 -10.41 -8.00
CA ALA A 194 7.45 -9.93 -6.86
C ALA A 194 8.13 -8.73 -6.17
N LEU A 195 9.43 -8.79 -5.95
CA LEU A 195 10.19 -7.72 -5.31
C LEU A 195 10.23 -6.45 -6.16
N ILE A 196 10.46 -6.56 -7.48
CA ILE A 196 10.42 -5.41 -8.40
C ILE A 196 9.06 -4.73 -8.36
N LEU A 197 7.96 -5.50 -8.43
CA LEU A 197 6.61 -4.96 -8.32
C LEU A 197 6.39 -4.30 -6.96
N ALA A 198 6.81 -4.95 -5.87
CA ALA A 198 6.65 -4.42 -4.52
C ALA A 198 7.35 -3.07 -4.34
N MET A 199 8.61 -2.97 -4.77
CA MET A 199 9.38 -1.72 -4.74
C MET A 199 8.76 -0.66 -5.65
N GLY A 200 8.32 -1.02 -6.85
CA GLY A 200 7.69 -0.10 -7.78
C GLY A 200 6.39 0.51 -7.25
N PHE A 201 5.51 -0.30 -6.66
CA PHE A 201 4.31 0.19 -5.99
C PHE A 201 4.63 1.05 -4.77
N HIS A 202 5.66 0.71 -4.00
CA HIS A 202 6.08 1.48 -2.84
C HIS A 202 6.58 2.88 -3.25
N GLU A 203 7.43 2.96 -4.26
CA GLU A 203 7.92 4.24 -4.79
C GLU A 203 6.79 5.10 -5.39
N LYS A 204 5.86 4.48 -6.15
CA LYS A 204 4.65 5.17 -6.62
C LYS A 204 3.83 5.73 -5.45
N GLY A 205 3.64 4.93 -4.41
CA GLY A 205 2.96 5.34 -3.18
C GLY A 205 3.61 6.56 -2.53
N ARG A 206 4.94 6.56 -2.40
CA ARG A 206 5.70 7.70 -1.85
C ARG A 206 5.61 8.95 -2.73
N SER A 207 5.67 8.80 -4.05
CA SER A 207 5.47 9.89 -5.01
C SER A 207 4.10 10.55 -4.81
N LEU A 208 3.04 9.75 -4.62
CA LEU A 208 1.69 10.22 -4.32
C LEU A 208 1.57 10.86 -2.93
N MET A 209 2.24 10.32 -1.91
CA MET A 209 2.32 10.94 -0.57
C MET A 209 2.96 12.33 -0.63
N LYS A 210 4.05 12.52 -1.38
CA LYS A 210 4.67 13.83 -1.60
C LYS A 210 3.71 14.83 -2.25
N LYS A 211 2.76 14.35 -3.07
CA LYS A 211 1.69 15.15 -3.69
C LYS A 211 0.45 15.30 -2.78
N LYS A 212 0.48 14.79 -1.55
CA LYS A 212 -0.63 14.74 -0.59
C LYS A 212 -1.88 14.01 -1.09
N GLN A 213 -1.72 13.09 -2.04
CA GLN A 213 -2.79 12.25 -2.58
C GLN A 213 -2.86 10.93 -1.78
N PHE A 214 -3.20 11.02 -0.49
CA PHE A 214 -3.08 9.90 0.44
C PHE A 214 -4.01 8.72 0.12
N ASP A 215 -5.20 8.96 -0.44
CA ASP A 215 -6.13 7.90 -0.86
C ASP A 215 -5.49 7.01 -1.95
N LEU A 216 -4.98 7.63 -3.01
CA LEU A 216 -4.31 6.92 -4.10
C LEU A 216 -3.02 6.25 -3.61
N ALA A 217 -2.25 6.96 -2.77
CA ALA A 217 -1.02 6.42 -2.19
C ALA A 217 -1.31 5.14 -1.41
N LEU A 218 -2.32 5.14 -0.54
CA LEU A 218 -2.67 3.98 0.28
C LEU A 218 -2.99 2.76 -0.58
N CYS A 219 -3.74 2.92 -1.67
CA CYS A 219 -4.03 1.83 -2.61
C CYS A 219 -2.74 1.18 -3.16
N HIS A 220 -1.75 2.00 -3.55
CA HIS A 220 -0.47 1.50 -4.07
C HIS A 220 0.37 0.84 -2.98
N LEU A 221 0.43 1.43 -1.78
CA LEU A 221 1.16 0.87 -0.65
C LEU A 221 0.59 -0.48 -0.20
N LEU A 222 -0.74 -0.64 -0.19
CA LEU A 222 -1.38 -1.93 0.10
C LEU A 222 -1.09 -2.98 -0.98
N GLN A 223 -1.00 -2.56 -2.24
CA GLN A 223 -0.58 -3.45 -3.32
C GLN A 223 0.90 -3.86 -3.17
N ALA A 224 1.77 -2.93 -2.75
CA ALA A 224 3.16 -3.24 -2.42
C ALA A 224 3.26 -4.27 -1.28
N ASP A 225 2.46 -4.12 -0.22
CA ASP A 225 2.43 -5.03 0.93
C ASP A 225 2.08 -6.46 0.51
N GLN A 226 1.10 -6.60 -0.39
CA GLN A 226 0.75 -7.89 -0.99
C GLN A 226 1.90 -8.50 -1.81
N GLN A 227 2.64 -7.70 -2.59
CA GLN A 227 3.77 -8.22 -3.36
C GLN A 227 4.95 -8.60 -2.46
N PHE A 228 5.26 -7.80 -1.43
CA PHE A 228 6.27 -8.17 -0.44
C PHE A 228 5.92 -9.47 0.29
N SER A 229 4.64 -9.73 0.57
CA SER A 229 4.22 -10.98 1.21
C SER A 229 4.52 -12.25 0.39
N ARG A 230 4.79 -12.10 -0.92
CA ARG A 230 5.18 -13.18 -1.83
C ARG A 230 6.69 -13.40 -1.86
N CYS A 231 7.48 -12.54 -1.23
CA CYS A 231 8.93 -12.68 -1.13
C CYS A 231 9.31 -13.62 0.03
N GLY A 232 10.46 -14.26 -0.07
CA GLY A 232 10.98 -15.19 0.92
C GLY A 232 11.34 -14.49 2.23
N SER A 233 11.12 -15.19 3.35
CA SER A 233 11.34 -14.65 4.69
C SER A 233 12.80 -14.28 4.98
N ALA A 234 13.77 -14.97 4.35
CA ALA A 234 15.19 -14.67 4.50
C ALA A 234 15.56 -13.31 3.91
N LEU A 235 15.04 -12.97 2.72
CA LEU A 235 15.26 -11.69 2.07
C LEU A 235 14.62 -10.57 2.91
N LEU A 236 13.34 -10.73 3.26
CA LEU A 236 12.58 -9.75 4.05
C LEU A 236 13.14 -9.52 5.46
N ALA A 237 13.79 -10.52 6.07
CA ALA A 237 14.41 -10.37 7.38
C ALA A 237 15.74 -9.60 7.36
N SER A 238 16.32 -9.41 6.17
CA SER A 238 17.65 -8.80 6.00
C SER A 238 17.63 -7.34 5.58
N VAL A 239 16.48 -6.84 5.13
CA VAL A 239 16.29 -5.50 4.57
C VAL A 239 15.17 -4.74 5.27
N ASP A 240 15.28 -3.41 5.32
CA ASP A 240 14.33 -2.52 5.99
C ASP A 240 13.17 -2.07 5.09
N ASN A 241 13.21 -2.29 3.77
CA ASN A 241 12.22 -1.80 2.82
C ASN A 241 10.79 -2.14 3.24
N PHE A 242 10.57 -3.38 3.68
CA PHE A 242 9.28 -3.84 4.16
C PHE A 242 8.80 -3.07 5.40
N ALA A 243 9.71 -2.76 6.33
CA ALA A 243 9.41 -2.00 7.54
C ALA A 243 9.03 -0.55 7.22
N VAL A 244 9.76 0.07 6.29
CA VAL A 244 9.45 1.43 5.83
C VAL A 244 8.09 1.47 5.13
N LEU A 245 7.74 0.44 4.36
CA LEU A 245 6.39 0.32 3.79
C LEU A 245 5.31 0.30 4.87
N GLN A 246 5.50 -0.49 5.94
CA GLN A 246 4.55 -0.52 7.04
C GLN A 246 4.37 0.86 7.67
N LEU A 247 5.45 1.62 7.86
CA LEU A 247 5.38 3.01 8.36
C LEU A 247 4.60 3.92 7.40
N ASP A 248 4.86 3.84 6.10
CA ASP A 248 4.22 4.67 5.10
C ASP A 248 2.71 4.40 5.02
N VAL A 249 2.28 3.14 5.15
CA VAL A 249 0.85 2.77 5.23
C VAL A 249 0.18 3.42 6.45
N VAL A 250 0.81 3.34 7.62
CA VAL A 250 0.23 3.93 8.85
C VAL A 250 0.24 5.46 8.79
N TRP A 251 1.22 6.07 8.12
CA TRP A 251 1.22 7.50 7.83
C TRP A 251 0.01 7.90 6.97
N CYS A 252 -0.32 7.11 5.94
CA CYS A 252 -1.54 7.29 5.16
C CYS A 252 -2.81 7.13 6.01
N TYR A 253 -2.90 6.13 6.89
CA TYR A 253 -4.04 5.99 7.81
C TYR A 253 -4.24 7.23 8.68
N ARG A 254 -3.14 7.79 9.20
CA ARG A 254 -3.17 9.05 9.96
C ARG A 254 -3.66 10.21 9.09
N ALA A 255 -3.14 10.35 7.87
CA ALA A 255 -3.47 11.48 7.00
C ALA A 255 -4.93 11.45 6.53
N LEU A 256 -5.51 10.26 6.42
CA LEU A 256 -6.91 10.01 6.06
C LEU A 256 -7.85 9.95 7.27
N GLU A 257 -7.33 10.10 8.50
CA GLU A 257 -8.08 9.94 9.75
C GLU A 257 -8.87 8.62 9.83
N ALA A 258 -8.29 7.55 9.29
CA ALA A 258 -8.94 6.24 9.12
C ALA A 258 -9.02 5.44 10.44
N LEU A 259 -9.92 5.85 11.35
CA LEU A 259 -10.13 5.22 12.65
C LEU A 259 -10.52 3.73 12.57
N SER A 260 -11.12 3.29 11.46
CA SER A 260 -11.44 1.87 11.22
C SER A 260 -10.20 0.98 11.08
N CYS A 261 -9.03 1.57 10.82
CA CYS A 261 -7.77 0.86 10.59
C CYS A 261 -6.84 0.85 11.82
N LEU A 262 -7.31 1.22 13.02
CA LEU A 262 -6.47 1.32 14.22
C LEU A 262 -5.74 0.01 14.57
N GLU A 263 -6.45 -1.11 14.60
CA GLU A 263 -5.86 -2.42 14.93
C GLU A 263 -4.82 -2.87 13.90
N ASP A 264 -5.10 -2.65 12.61
CA ASP A 264 -4.13 -2.92 11.55
C ASP A 264 -2.91 -2.00 11.70
N GLY A 265 -3.13 -0.71 11.96
CA GLY A 265 -2.08 0.26 12.22
C GLY A 265 -1.16 -0.16 13.36
N ARG A 266 -1.71 -0.68 14.46
CA ARG A 266 -0.93 -1.22 15.59
C ARG A 266 -0.02 -2.37 15.15
N SER A 267 -0.58 -3.37 14.47
CA SER A 267 0.15 -4.53 13.97
C SER A 267 1.27 -4.11 13.01
N ARG A 268 1.01 -3.16 12.11
CA ARG A 268 1.98 -2.63 11.17
C ARG A 268 3.14 -1.90 11.85
N LEU A 269 2.87 -1.04 12.84
CA LEU A 269 3.92 -0.36 13.59
C LEU A 269 4.80 -1.35 14.38
N GLN A 270 4.20 -2.40 14.96
CA GLN A 270 4.95 -3.45 15.64
C GLN A 270 5.87 -4.21 14.67
N ARG A 271 5.35 -4.59 13.49
CA ARG A 271 6.15 -5.24 12.43
C ARG A 271 7.30 -4.35 11.95
N ALA A 272 7.06 -3.04 11.84
CA ALA A 272 8.10 -2.07 11.48
C ALA A 272 9.20 -2.01 12.55
N GLU A 273 8.82 -1.87 13.82
CA GLU A 273 9.75 -1.82 14.96
C GLU A 273 10.59 -3.10 15.06
N ASP A 274 9.97 -4.28 15.03
CA ASP A 274 10.65 -5.58 15.07
C ASP A 274 11.62 -5.75 13.89
N CYS A 275 11.27 -5.22 12.72
CA CYS A 275 12.14 -5.26 11.55
C CYS A 275 13.33 -4.31 11.70
N PHE A 276 13.12 -3.06 12.13
CA PHE A 276 14.22 -2.11 12.37
C PHE A 276 15.18 -2.60 13.44
N LEU A 277 14.68 -3.17 14.54
CA LEU A 277 15.53 -3.75 15.59
C LEU A 277 16.40 -4.90 15.06
N ARG A 278 15.87 -5.74 14.17
CA ARG A 278 16.65 -6.81 13.51
C ARG A 278 17.64 -6.30 12.47
N CYS A 279 17.26 -5.32 11.66
CA CYS A 279 18.08 -4.79 10.58
C CYS A 279 19.20 -3.88 11.09
N TYR A 280 18.89 -3.01 12.05
CA TYR A 280 19.83 -2.00 12.57
C TYR A 280 20.48 -2.42 13.89
N GLY A 281 19.88 -3.35 14.63
CA GLY A 281 20.28 -3.72 15.99
C GLY A 281 19.58 -2.87 17.06
N GLU A 282 19.42 -3.41 18.27
CA GLU A 282 18.70 -2.75 19.38
C GLU A 282 19.21 -1.33 19.72
N ARG A 283 20.51 -1.09 19.52
CA ARG A 283 21.18 0.20 19.70
C ARG A 283 21.76 0.72 18.38
N GLN A 284 21.17 0.31 17.26
CA GLN A 284 21.62 0.65 15.91
C GLN A 284 23.08 0.25 15.62
N GLN A 285 23.63 -0.68 16.40
CA GLN A 285 25.03 -1.09 16.31
C GLN A 285 25.37 -1.74 14.97
N ARG A 286 24.43 -2.46 14.36
CA ARG A 286 24.63 -3.08 13.04
C ARG A 286 24.62 -2.01 11.94
N LEU A 287 23.74 -1.03 12.04
CA LEU A 287 23.73 0.12 11.12
C LEU A 287 25.05 0.89 11.19
N LEU A 288 25.53 1.19 12.40
CA LEU A 288 26.83 1.84 12.61
C LEU A 288 27.99 1.03 12.02
N MET A 289 28.01 -0.30 12.19
CA MET A 289 29.04 -1.15 11.59
C MET A 289 29.01 -1.18 10.06
N ILE A 290 27.83 -1.08 9.44
CA ILE A 290 27.68 -1.17 7.99
C ILE A 290 27.92 0.18 7.31
N LYS A 291 27.34 1.27 7.84
CA LYS A 291 27.34 2.60 7.22
C LYS A 291 28.29 3.60 7.87
N GLY A 292 28.82 3.31 9.05
CA GLY A 292 29.69 4.23 9.81
C GLY A 292 28.96 5.39 10.49
N ASN A 293 27.64 5.53 10.28
CA ASN A 293 26.77 6.49 10.95
C ASN A 293 25.37 5.89 11.12
N THR A 294 24.56 6.52 11.98
CA THR A 294 23.16 6.13 12.21
C THR A 294 22.17 7.28 12.02
N GLY A 295 22.65 8.53 11.96
CA GLY A 295 21.81 9.72 12.03
C GLY A 295 20.85 9.90 10.85
N ARG A 296 21.07 9.24 9.71
CA ARG A 296 20.15 9.31 8.56
C ARG A 296 18.86 8.53 8.84
N GLU A 297 18.98 7.31 9.33
CA GLU A 297 17.86 6.38 9.58
C GLU A 297 17.06 6.73 10.84
N GLU A 298 17.60 7.57 11.72
CA GLU A 298 16.89 8.06 12.91
C GLU A 298 15.57 8.78 12.59
N VAL A 299 15.42 9.32 11.38
CA VAL A 299 14.15 9.90 10.90
C VAL A 299 13.02 8.86 10.85
N LEU A 300 13.34 7.59 10.57
CA LEU A 300 12.38 6.49 10.56
C LEU A 300 11.88 6.19 11.97
N PHE A 301 12.80 6.18 12.95
CA PHE A 301 12.45 6.00 14.36
C PHE A 301 11.64 7.16 14.92
N LEU A 302 11.94 8.39 14.49
CA LEU A 302 11.14 9.56 14.83
C LEU A 302 9.70 9.38 14.36
N ARG A 303 9.50 9.00 13.09
CA ARG A 303 8.17 8.76 12.53
C ARG A 303 7.46 7.58 13.19
N LEU A 304 8.18 6.47 13.45
CA LEU A 304 7.66 5.31 14.19
C LEU A 304 7.11 5.71 15.56
N HIS A 305 7.94 6.36 16.40
CA HIS A 305 7.54 6.74 17.75
C HIS A 305 6.42 7.79 17.76
N LEU A 306 6.38 8.66 16.75
CA LEU A 306 5.31 9.66 16.60
C LEU A 306 3.96 9.00 16.28
N LEU A 307 3.95 8.03 15.37
CA LEU A 307 2.75 7.24 15.06
C LEU A 307 2.33 6.35 16.24
N GLN A 308 3.29 5.75 16.97
CA GLN A 308 3.00 5.00 18.20
C GLN A 308 2.40 5.90 19.29
N SER A 309 2.87 7.14 19.41
CA SER A 309 2.32 8.13 20.34
C SER A 309 0.87 8.48 20.00
N LEU A 310 0.59 8.75 18.72
CA LEU A 310 -0.76 9.01 18.22
C LEU A 310 -1.70 7.82 18.49
N LEU A 311 -1.27 6.61 18.14
CA LEU A 311 -2.08 5.40 18.32
C LEU A 311 -2.39 5.16 19.81
N SER A 312 -1.38 5.32 20.68
CA SER A 312 -1.57 5.21 22.14
C SER A 312 -2.57 6.24 22.69
N TYR A 313 -2.57 7.47 22.15
CA TYR A 313 -3.51 8.52 22.53
C TYR A 313 -4.94 8.19 22.09
N VAL A 314 -5.13 7.74 20.84
CA VAL A 314 -6.44 7.35 20.32
C VAL A 314 -7.05 6.18 21.10
N GLU A 315 -6.20 5.30 21.63
CA GLU A 315 -6.59 4.18 22.51
C GLU A 315 -6.87 4.60 23.97
N GLY A 316 -6.64 5.87 24.32
CA GLY A 316 -6.84 6.41 25.67
C GLY A 316 -5.71 6.11 26.65
N ASN A 317 -4.55 5.66 26.16
CA ASN A 317 -3.35 5.45 26.98
C ASN A 317 -2.40 6.65 26.89
N ASP A 318 -2.79 7.76 27.53
CA ASP A 318 -2.02 8.99 27.52
C ASP A 318 -0.62 8.85 28.13
N ALA A 319 -0.42 7.92 29.08
CA ALA A 319 0.86 7.69 29.70
C ALA A 319 1.88 7.15 28.68
N GLN A 320 1.47 6.14 27.91
CA GLN A 320 2.29 5.60 26.83
C GLN A 320 2.46 6.60 25.69
N ALA A 321 1.41 7.34 25.35
CA ALA A 321 1.48 8.40 24.35
C ALA A 321 2.53 9.46 24.71
N ARG A 322 2.54 9.94 25.96
CA ARG A 322 3.55 10.88 26.48
C ARG A 322 4.96 10.29 26.48
N HIS A 323 5.10 9.01 26.87
CA HIS A 323 6.40 8.34 26.86
C HIS A 323 6.99 8.29 25.45
N GLN A 324 6.20 7.90 24.45
CA GLN A 324 6.67 7.87 23.06
C GLN A 324 6.92 9.27 22.51
N LEU A 325 6.07 10.25 22.83
CA LEU A 325 6.27 11.64 22.41
C LEU A 325 7.59 12.22 22.95
N SER A 326 7.99 11.87 24.17
CA SER A 326 9.28 12.31 24.72
C SER A 326 10.47 11.78 23.91
N LYS A 327 10.41 10.54 23.39
CA LYS A 327 11.44 10.02 22.48
C LYS A 327 11.45 10.79 21.16
N VAL A 328 10.27 11.10 20.63
CA VAL A 328 10.14 11.90 19.40
C VAL A 328 10.77 13.26 19.57
N GLU A 329 10.53 13.95 20.69
CA GLU A 329 11.12 15.28 20.96
C GLU A 329 12.65 15.25 21.04
N ALA A 330 13.20 14.22 21.69
CA ALA A 330 14.64 14.02 21.77
C ALA A 330 15.27 13.79 20.39
N LEU A 331 14.64 12.94 19.56
CA LEU A 331 15.09 12.72 18.18
C LEU A 331 14.91 13.97 17.32
N TYR A 332 13.78 14.67 17.44
CA TYR A 332 13.47 15.86 16.65
C TYR A 332 14.51 16.97 16.88
N THR A 333 14.94 17.18 18.12
CA THR A 333 15.95 18.19 18.46
C THR A 333 17.32 17.89 17.81
N ARG A 334 17.65 16.60 17.64
CA ARG A 334 18.89 16.18 16.97
C ARG A 334 18.78 16.24 15.43
N LEU A 335 17.60 15.93 14.89
CA LEU A 335 17.38 15.82 13.44
C LEU A 335 16.94 17.13 12.78
N CYS A 336 16.45 18.08 13.56
CA CYS A 336 16.16 19.44 13.12
C CYS A 336 17.48 20.17 12.92
N LEU A 337 17.75 20.57 11.67
CA LEU A 337 19.04 21.12 11.28
C LEU A 337 19.06 22.64 11.35
N ASP A 338 20.24 23.17 11.64
CA ASP A 338 20.52 24.59 11.61
C ASP A 338 20.50 25.12 10.16
N SER A 339 19.61 26.08 9.90
CA SER A 339 19.44 26.72 8.59
C SER A 339 20.72 27.42 8.12
N GLU A 340 21.53 27.97 9.04
CA GLU A 340 22.79 28.61 8.68
C GLU A 340 23.82 27.58 8.18
N LYS A 341 23.93 26.43 8.85
CA LYS A 341 24.84 25.34 8.43
C LYS A 341 24.42 24.75 7.08
N MET A 342 23.11 24.58 6.86
CA MET A 342 22.54 24.19 5.58
C MET A 342 22.94 25.17 4.47
N ALA A 343 22.74 26.48 4.71
CA ALA A 343 23.09 27.53 3.75
C ALA A 343 24.60 27.56 3.42
N GLN A 344 25.46 27.35 4.42
CA GLN A 344 26.90 27.26 4.24
C GLN A 344 27.29 26.08 3.34
N LEU A 345 26.76 24.86 3.58
CA LEU A 345 27.02 23.71 2.71
C LEU A 345 26.49 23.92 1.28
N MET A 346 25.32 24.54 1.14
CA MET A 346 24.78 24.89 -0.17
C MET A 346 25.65 25.91 -0.91
N SER A 347 26.25 26.87 -0.19
CA SER A 347 27.20 27.82 -0.78
C SER A 347 28.49 27.17 -1.30
N LEU A 348 28.85 25.98 -0.79
CA LEU A 348 29.94 25.14 -1.30
C LEU A 348 29.55 24.34 -2.56
N GLY A 349 28.31 24.45 -3.03
CA GLY A 349 27.80 23.75 -4.21
C GLY A 349 27.19 22.36 -3.93
N PHE A 350 26.84 22.08 -2.68
CA PHE A 350 26.04 20.91 -2.33
C PHE A 350 24.55 21.20 -2.54
N THR A 351 23.80 20.19 -2.96
CA THR A 351 22.34 20.29 -3.04
C THR A 351 21.74 20.34 -1.63
N GLU A 352 20.53 20.90 -1.49
CA GLU A 352 19.84 20.97 -0.18
C GLU A 352 19.74 19.59 0.47
N ARG A 353 19.40 18.57 -0.32
CA ARG A 353 19.34 17.19 0.15
C ARG A 353 20.68 16.67 0.65
N GLU A 354 21.76 16.86 -0.12
CA GLU A 354 23.10 16.42 0.29
C GLU A 354 23.51 17.10 1.59
N ALA A 355 23.25 18.40 1.73
CA ALA A 355 23.49 19.12 2.96
C ALA A 355 22.68 18.53 4.13
N ARG A 356 21.39 18.22 3.91
CA ARG A 356 20.51 17.66 4.95
C ARG A 356 20.98 16.29 5.43
N LEU A 357 21.21 15.37 4.49
CA LEU A 357 21.65 14.02 4.81
C LEU A 357 23.07 13.99 5.38
N GLY A 358 23.97 14.83 4.85
CA GLY A 358 25.35 14.95 5.34
C GLY A 358 25.41 15.47 6.77
N LEU A 359 24.67 16.53 7.10
CA LEU A 359 24.60 17.04 8.47
C LEU A 359 23.98 16.03 9.43
N ARG A 360 22.95 15.28 9.02
CA ARG A 360 22.38 14.20 9.85
C ARG A 360 23.38 13.07 10.09
N ALA A 361 24.13 12.68 9.08
CA ALA A 361 25.16 11.66 9.19
C ALA A 361 26.31 12.06 10.14
N CYS A 362 26.61 13.36 10.21
CA CYS A 362 27.73 13.93 10.97
C CYS A 362 27.29 14.69 12.24
N GLU A 363 26.10 14.41 12.78
CA GLU A 363 25.57 15.03 14.01
C GLU A 363 25.59 16.57 14.02
N GLY A 364 25.44 17.18 12.84
CA GLY A 364 25.44 18.63 12.65
C GLY A 364 26.83 19.28 12.61
N ASP A 365 27.92 18.52 12.55
CA ASP A 365 29.25 19.03 12.26
C ASP A 365 29.38 19.40 10.78
N LEU A 366 29.67 20.67 10.50
CA LEU A 366 29.72 21.20 9.15
C LEU A 366 30.95 20.72 8.36
N GLN A 367 32.10 20.60 9.03
CA GLN A 367 33.35 20.23 8.37
C GLN A 367 33.32 18.74 8.01
N GLU A 368 32.91 17.90 8.97
CA GLU A 368 32.75 16.47 8.72
C GLU A 368 31.65 16.20 7.68
N ALA A 369 30.55 16.95 7.71
CA ALA A 369 29.51 16.83 6.68
C ALA A 369 30.04 17.16 5.27
N ALA A 370 30.83 18.23 5.11
CA ALA A 370 31.41 18.58 3.81
C ALA A 370 32.34 17.48 3.27
N ILE A 371 33.18 16.90 4.14
CA ILE A 371 34.07 15.77 3.79
C ILE A 371 33.24 14.53 3.44
N HIS A 372 32.24 14.21 4.26
CA HIS A 372 31.37 13.05 4.06
C HIS A 372 30.61 13.13 2.73
N ILE A 373 30.01 14.28 2.41
CA ILE A 373 29.31 14.50 1.13
C ILE A 373 30.28 14.36 -0.05
N GLY A 374 31.50 14.89 0.08
CA GLY A 374 32.55 14.76 -0.93
C GLY A 374 32.90 13.30 -1.23
N ASN A 375 33.14 12.50 -0.19
CA ASN A 375 33.45 11.08 -0.31
C ASN A 375 32.28 10.30 -0.95
N GLN A 376 31.05 10.59 -0.53
CA GLN A 376 29.84 9.96 -1.10
C GLN A 376 29.66 10.27 -2.59
N ARG A 377 29.94 11.51 -3.04
CA ARG A 377 29.93 11.85 -4.46
C ARG A 377 30.96 11.03 -5.25
N GLN A 378 32.16 10.86 -4.70
CA GLN A 378 33.22 10.06 -5.33
C GLN A 378 32.84 8.58 -5.41
N GLU A 379 32.43 7.97 -4.29
CA GLU A 379 31.99 6.56 -4.24
C GLU A 379 30.88 6.28 -5.25
N ARG A 380 29.93 7.22 -5.38
CA ARG A 380 28.83 7.10 -6.33
C ARG A 380 29.28 7.21 -7.78
N GLU A 381 30.21 8.10 -8.09
CA GLU A 381 30.76 8.19 -9.45
C GLU A 381 31.56 6.92 -9.78
N GLU A 382 32.36 6.41 -8.85
CA GLU A 382 33.06 5.14 -9.01
C GLU A 382 32.11 3.97 -9.26
N LEU A 383 30.99 3.91 -8.52
CA LEU A 383 29.95 2.90 -8.73
C LEU A 383 29.31 3.02 -10.12
N LYS A 384 28.90 4.22 -10.53
CA LYS A 384 28.35 4.47 -11.87
C LYS A 384 29.32 4.06 -12.98
N GLN A 385 30.60 4.36 -12.81
CA GLN A 385 31.64 3.97 -13.78
C GLN A 385 31.83 2.45 -13.82
N ARG A 386 31.75 1.77 -12.66
CA ARG A 386 31.81 0.30 -12.57
C ARG A 386 30.62 -0.35 -13.26
N GLU A 387 29.41 0.15 -13.03
CA GLU A 387 28.18 -0.31 -13.67
C GLU A 387 28.21 -0.11 -15.19
N ARG A 388 28.63 1.08 -15.66
CA ARG A 388 28.81 1.37 -17.09
C ARG A 388 29.78 0.39 -17.76
N LYS A 389 30.92 0.12 -17.12
CA LYS A 389 31.91 -0.87 -17.61
C LYS A 389 31.32 -2.28 -17.63
N ARG A 390 30.59 -2.68 -16.59
CA ARG A 390 29.93 -3.99 -16.51
C ARG A 390 28.88 -4.15 -17.61
N ARG A 391 28.07 -3.12 -17.86
CA ARG A 391 27.12 -3.08 -18.96
C ARG A 391 27.79 -3.18 -20.33
N SER A 392 28.86 -2.41 -20.58
CA SER A 392 29.63 -2.48 -21.84
C SER A 392 30.13 -3.89 -22.11
N ARG A 393 30.79 -4.51 -21.13
CA ARG A 393 31.31 -5.88 -21.24
C ARG A 393 30.20 -6.90 -21.52
N ARG A 394 29.06 -6.77 -20.85
CA ARG A 394 27.89 -7.62 -21.10
C ARG A 394 27.39 -7.49 -22.54
N MET A 395 27.30 -6.26 -23.05
CA MET A 395 26.85 -6.01 -24.42
C MET A 395 27.85 -6.55 -25.46
N GLU A 396 29.14 -6.38 -25.23
CA GLU A 396 30.21 -6.97 -26.05
C GLU A 396 30.09 -8.49 -26.09
N ALA A 397 29.92 -9.15 -24.94
CA ALA A 397 29.72 -10.59 -24.85
C ALA A 397 28.46 -11.08 -25.59
N ILE A 398 27.34 -10.36 -25.46
CA ILE A 398 26.10 -10.66 -26.21
C ILE A 398 26.34 -10.52 -27.72
N SER A 399 27.06 -9.48 -28.15
CA SER A 399 27.41 -9.26 -29.57
C SER A 399 28.24 -10.41 -30.10
N SER A 400 29.27 -10.85 -29.36
CA SER A 400 30.13 -11.97 -29.76
C SER A 400 29.34 -13.27 -29.94
N LEU A 401 28.43 -13.61 -29.02
CA LEU A 401 27.56 -14.78 -29.18
C LEU A 401 26.56 -14.61 -30.34
N THR A 402 26.08 -13.39 -30.59
CA THR A 402 25.19 -13.12 -31.72
C THR A 402 25.91 -13.30 -33.05
N GLU A 403 27.17 -12.87 -33.16
CA GLU A 403 28.04 -13.10 -34.33
C GLU A 403 28.29 -14.59 -34.59
N LEU A 404 28.26 -15.42 -33.54
CA LEU A 404 28.35 -16.88 -33.65
C LEU A 404 27.01 -17.55 -34.06
N GLY A 405 25.95 -16.76 -34.25
CA GLY A 405 24.66 -17.23 -34.76
C GLY A 405 23.59 -17.50 -33.70
N TYR A 406 23.87 -17.23 -32.41
CA TYR A 406 22.85 -17.32 -31.36
C TYR A 406 21.90 -16.12 -31.41
N SER A 407 20.63 -16.33 -31.05
CA SER A 407 19.72 -15.20 -30.87
C SER A 407 20.18 -14.32 -29.70
N ARG A 408 19.91 -13.01 -29.77
CA ARG A 408 20.30 -12.06 -28.73
C ARG A 408 19.77 -12.45 -27.33
N ARG A 409 18.57 -13.04 -27.29
CA ARG A 409 17.96 -13.53 -26.04
C ARG A 409 18.64 -14.77 -25.51
N ASP A 410 18.98 -15.72 -26.38
CA ASP A 410 19.68 -16.94 -25.97
C ASP A 410 21.08 -16.62 -25.47
N ALA A 411 21.78 -15.71 -26.15
CA ALA A 411 23.06 -15.18 -25.71
C ALA A 411 22.96 -14.50 -24.33
N ALA A 412 21.96 -13.64 -24.13
CA ALA A 412 21.76 -12.96 -22.84
C ALA A 412 21.41 -13.94 -21.71
N ARG A 413 20.54 -14.93 -21.97
CA ARG A 413 20.18 -15.98 -21.00
C ARG A 413 21.38 -16.85 -20.66
N ALA A 414 22.17 -17.27 -21.65
CA ALA A 414 23.36 -18.09 -21.45
C ALA A 414 24.41 -17.36 -20.60
N LEU A 415 24.66 -16.09 -20.90
CA LEU A 415 25.56 -15.26 -20.10
C LEU A 415 25.07 -15.06 -18.67
N GLN A 416 23.76 -14.96 -18.45
CA GLN A 416 23.19 -14.88 -17.10
C GLN A 416 23.43 -16.16 -16.29
N HIS A 417 23.34 -17.33 -16.92
CA HIS A 417 23.63 -18.61 -16.25
C HIS A 417 25.13 -18.84 -16.03
N ALA A 418 25.96 -18.27 -16.90
CA ALA A 418 27.41 -18.35 -16.84
C ALA A 418 28.07 -17.24 -15.99
N ASP A 419 27.29 -16.44 -15.24
CA ASP A 419 27.76 -15.29 -14.44
C ASP A 419 28.64 -14.31 -15.25
N GLY A 420 28.31 -14.14 -16.54
CA GLY A 420 29.03 -13.26 -17.46
C GLY A 420 30.29 -13.86 -18.09
N ASP A 421 30.60 -15.14 -17.85
CA ASP A 421 31.68 -15.85 -18.53
C ASP A 421 31.25 -16.30 -19.94
N VAL A 422 31.94 -15.78 -20.96
CA VAL A 422 31.61 -16.03 -22.37
C VAL A 422 31.94 -17.47 -22.78
N ASP A 423 33.01 -18.05 -22.24
CA ASP A 423 33.45 -19.40 -22.59
C ASP A 423 32.52 -20.44 -21.99
N VAL A 424 32.07 -20.21 -20.75
CA VAL A 424 31.06 -21.05 -20.09
C VAL A 424 29.69 -20.90 -20.77
N ALA A 425 29.30 -19.67 -21.16
CA ALA A 425 28.07 -19.42 -21.90
C ALA A 425 28.06 -20.14 -23.25
N TYR A 426 29.19 -20.16 -23.96
CA TYR A 426 29.36 -20.90 -25.21
C TYR A 426 29.28 -22.41 -25.02
N GLY A 427 29.89 -22.94 -23.96
CA GLY A 427 29.82 -24.36 -23.63
C GLY A 427 28.41 -24.84 -23.24
N GLY A 428 27.63 -24.00 -22.56
CA GLY A 428 26.25 -24.32 -22.14
C GLY A 428 25.22 -24.28 -23.28
N THR A 429 25.34 -23.35 -24.23
CA THR A 429 24.43 -23.26 -25.38
C THR A 429 24.61 -24.40 -26.39
N ALA A 430 25.79 -25.03 -26.41
CA ALA A 430 26.07 -26.21 -27.21
C ALA A 430 25.37 -27.49 -26.70
N VAL A 431 24.94 -27.53 -25.44
CA VAL A 431 24.35 -28.74 -24.82
C VAL A 431 22.82 -28.76 -24.95
N ASP A 432 22.15 -27.60 -24.98
CA ASP A 432 20.68 -27.54 -25.05
C ASP A 432 20.10 -27.39 -26.47
N THR A 433 20.88 -26.98 -27.47
CA THR A 433 20.38 -26.83 -28.86
C THR A 433 20.58 -28.05 -29.75
N SER A 434 21.23 -29.09 -29.25
CA SER A 434 21.31 -30.37 -29.96
C SER A 434 21.07 -31.49 -28.98
N SER A 435 19.90 -32.13 -29.09
CA SER A 435 19.72 -33.46 -28.49
C SER A 435 20.93 -34.33 -28.92
N PRO A 436 21.49 -35.17 -28.03
CA PRO A 436 22.61 -36.05 -28.41
C PRO A 436 22.29 -36.91 -29.63
N VAL A 437 21.00 -37.12 -29.88
CA VAL A 437 20.38 -37.78 -31.01
C VAL A 437 20.56 -37.00 -32.34
N SER A 438 20.41 -35.66 -32.31
CA SER A 438 20.60 -34.79 -33.48
C SER A 438 22.06 -34.76 -33.95
N LEU A 439 23.01 -34.82 -33.01
CA LEU A 439 24.46 -34.84 -33.32
C LEU A 439 24.87 -36.09 -34.09
N GLN A 440 24.22 -37.22 -33.84
CA GLN A 440 24.54 -38.49 -34.48
C GLN A 440 24.17 -38.51 -35.97
N LEU A 441 23.04 -37.89 -36.34
CA LEU A 441 22.61 -37.72 -37.74
C LEU A 441 23.49 -36.71 -38.49
N LEU A 442 23.87 -35.61 -37.82
CA LEU A 442 24.84 -34.64 -38.35
C LEU A 442 26.20 -35.30 -38.62
N TYR A 443 26.66 -36.19 -37.74
CA TYR A 443 27.92 -36.93 -37.91
C TYR A 443 27.89 -37.92 -39.08
N LEU A 444 26.70 -38.40 -39.46
CA LEU A 444 26.48 -39.25 -40.64
C LEU A 444 26.39 -38.44 -41.95
N GLY A 445 26.52 -37.12 -41.89
CA GLY A 445 26.60 -36.24 -43.06
C GLY A 445 25.26 -35.63 -43.48
N PHE A 446 24.20 -35.78 -42.69
CA PHE A 446 22.89 -35.18 -42.97
C PHE A 446 22.85 -33.72 -42.50
N GLN A 447 22.13 -32.85 -43.23
CA GLN A 447 21.97 -31.45 -42.85
C GLN A 447 21.09 -31.30 -41.60
N ARG A 448 21.34 -30.25 -40.81
CA ARG A 448 20.66 -29.98 -39.53
C ARG A 448 19.14 -29.95 -39.68
N ASP A 449 18.64 -29.18 -40.63
CA ASP A 449 17.19 -28.96 -40.81
C ASP A 449 16.46 -30.26 -41.19
N VAL A 450 17.10 -31.10 -42.00
CA VAL A 450 16.57 -32.40 -42.44
C VAL A 450 16.62 -33.43 -41.32
N SER A 451 17.68 -33.38 -40.49
CA SER A 451 17.86 -34.26 -39.33
C SER A 451 16.84 -33.97 -38.23
N GLU A 452 16.56 -32.70 -37.96
CA GLU A 452 15.54 -32.28 -36.99
C GLU A 452 14.13 -32.64 -37.46
N ALA A 453 13.82 -32.45 -38.75
CA ALA A 453 12.54 -32.85 -39.32
C ALA A 453 12.32 -34.38 -39.27
N ALA A 454 13.34 -35.18 -39.62
CA ALA A 454 13.26 -36.63 -39.53
C ALA A 454 13.08 -37.13 -38.09
N LEU A 455 13.75 -36.50 -37.12
CA LEU A 455 13.58 -36.83 -35.70
C LEU A 455 12.19 -36.46 -35.17
N ARG A 456 11.61 -35.36 -35.63
CA ARG A 456 10.22 -35.00 -35.30
C ARG A 456 9.22 -36.02 -35.84
N LEU A 457 9.39 -36.46 -37.10
CA LEU A 457 8.52 -37.45 -37.74
C LEU A 457 8.61 -38.85 -37.09
N THR A 458 9.72 -39.15 -36.43
CA THR A 458 10.00 -40.45 -35.81
C THR A 458 9.90 -40.42 -34.28
N GLY A 459 9.41 -39.31 -33.71
CA GLY A 459 9.22 -39.18 -32.26
C GLY A 459 10.52 -39.20 -31.46
N GLY A 460 11.65 -38.83 -32.07
CA GLY A 460 12.97 -38.80 -31.43
C GLY A 460 13.76 -40.12 -31.52
N ASP A 461 13.30 -41.12 -32.27
CA ASP A 461 14.02 -42.38 -32.48
C ASP A 461 15.12 -42.22 -33.55
N VAL A 462 16.38 -42.33 -33.12
CA VAL A 462 17.56 -42.11 -33.97
C VAL A 462 17.66 -43.15 -35.09
N GLN A 463 17.37 -44.41 -34.79
CA GLN A 463 17.52 -45.49 -35.78
C GLN A 463 16.47 -45.36 -36.86
N LEU A 464 15.22 -45.07 -36.47
CA LEU A 464 14.13 -44.85 -37.42
C LEU A 464 14.39 -43.59 -38.28
N ALA A 465 14.86 -42.49 -37.67
CA ALA A 465 15.20 -41.26 -38.38
C ALA A 465 16.35 -41.45 -39.38
N THR A 466 17.39 -42.19 -38.98
CA THR A 466 18.52 -42.52 -39.86
C THR A 466 18.05 -43.34 -41.05
N GLN A 467 17.20 -44.33 -40.82
CA GLN A 467 16.69 -45.21 -41.87
C GLN A 467 15.78 -44.44 -42.84
N LEU A 468 14.91 -43.57 -42.33
CA LEU A 468 14.06 -42.69 -43.12
C LEU A 468 14.88 -41.73 -44.01
N LEU A 469 15.97 -41.18 -43.47
CA LEU A 469 16.87 -40.30 -44.23
C LEU A 469 17.70 -41.06 -45.27
N LEU A 470 18.12 -42.30 -44.98
CA LEU A 470 18.84 -43.15 -45.93
C LEU A 470 17.94 -43.58 -47.10
N ASP A 471 16.70 -43.99 -46.81
CA ASP A 471 15.72 -44.42 -47.82
C ASP A 471 15.30 -43.25 -48.74
N GLN A 472 15.29 -42.02 -48.22
CA GLN A 472 14.95 -40.80 -48.96
C GLN A 472 16.18 -40.02 -49.46
N GLN A 473 17.38 -40.64 -49.45
CA GLN A 473 18.64 -40.04 -49.91
C GLN A 473 18.96 -38.66 -49.30
N GLY A 474 18.52 -38.40 -48.07
CA GLY A 474 18.75 -37.15 -47.36
C GLY A 474 17.88 -35.97 -47.80
N VAL A 475 16.81 -36.20 -48.58
CA VAL A 475 15.87 -35.15 -49.02
C VAL A 475 14.45 -35.50 -48.59
N LEU A 476 13.91 -34.74 -47.63
CA LEU A 476 12.51 -34.84 -47.21
C LEU A 476 11.63 -33.95 -48.10
N SER A 477 10.47 -34.43 -48.53
CA SER A 477 9.52 -33.66 -49.33
C SER A 477 9.05 -32.39 -48.61
N PRO A 478 8.88 -31.25 -49.31
CA PRO A 478 8.50 -29.96 -48.70
C PRO A 478 7.13 -29.96 -48.00
N GLU A 479 6.24 -30.89 -48.34
CA GLU A 479 4.96 -31.10 -47.65
C GLU A 479 5.14 -31.61 -46.20
N LEU A 480 6.20 -32.38 -45.93
CA LEU A 480 6.50 -32.92 -44.58
C LEU A 480 7.27 -31.95 -43.69
N LEU A 481 7.83 -30.88 -44.26
CA LEU A 481 8.47 -29.78 -43.51
C LEU A 481 7.44 -28.76 -43.00
N SER A 482 6.18 -28.84 -43.45
CA SER A 482 5.14 -27.84 -43.21
C SER A 482 4.12 -28.22 -42.12
N GLU A 483 4.09 -29.46 -41.63
CA GLU A 483 3.17 -29.85 -40.56
C GLU A 483 3.78 -29.55 -39.18
N SER A 484 3.66 -28.30 -38.75
CA SER A 484 3.80 -27.96 -37.34
C SER A 484 2.49 -28.30 -36.61
N PRO A 485 2.49 -29.11 -35.54
CA PRO A 485 1.32 -29.21 -34.69
C PRO A 485 1.13 -27.88 -33.96
N SER A 486 -0.01 -27.23 -34.22
CA SER A 486 -0.54 -26.13 -33.43
C SER A 486 -0.72 -26.58 -31.99
N SER A 487 0.32 -26.47 -31.17
CA SER A 487 0.20 -26.39 -29.73
C SER A 487 -0.02 -24.94 -29.38
N GLU A 488 -1.19 -24.64 -28.80
CA GLU A 488 -1.49 -23.37 -28.16
C GLU A 488 -0.58 -23.20 -26.93
N GLU A 489 0.65 -22.78 -27.16
CA GLU A 489 1.45 -22.05 -26.19
C GLU A 489 1.45 -20.59 -26.64
N PRO A 490 1.25 -19.61 -25.75
CA PRO A 490 1.16 -18.23 -26.15
C PRO A 490 2.53 -17.80 -26.70
N SER A 491 2.61 -17.67 -28.02
CA SER A 491 3.68 -16.97 -28.70
C SER A 491 3.73 -15.55 -28.14
N THR A 492 4.64 -15.29 -27.19
CA THR A 492 5.07 -13.93 -26.88
C THR A 492 5.86 -13.45 -28.08
N SER A 493 5.14 -12.87 -29.04
CA SER A 493 5.69 -12.10 -30.15
C SER A 493 6.63 -11.07 -29.59
N THR A 494 7.84 -11.04 -30.12
CA THR A 494 8.77 -9.97 -29.84
C THR A 494 9.02 -9.21 -31.11
N GLY A 495 8.87 -7.89 -31.00
CA GLY A 495 9.12 -6.97 -32.10
C GLY A 495 7.90 -6.13 -32.44
N ASP A 496 7.22 -5.60 -31.44
CA ASP A 496 6.80 -4.19 -31.40
C ASP A 496 6.45 -3.91 -29.93
N VAL A 497 7.34 -3.22 -29.21
CA VAL A 497 6.92 -2.59 -27.95
C VAL A 497 5.87 -1.59 -28.37
N SER A 498 4.61 -1.85 -28.02
CA SER A 498 3.54 -0.92 -28.35
C SER A 498 3.93 0.46 -27.81
N THR A 499 3.54 1.55 -28.50
CA THR A 499 3.77 2.91 -27.99
C THR A 499 3.26 3.04 -26.55
N GLU A 500 2.16 2.34 -26.24
CA GLU A 500 1.58 2.22 -24.91
C GLU A 500 2.53 1.56 -23.89
N ASP A 501 3.20 0.45 -24.23
CA ASP A 501 4.16 -0.20 -23.32
C ASP A 501 5.39 0.68 -23.05
N SER A 502 5.83 1.45 -24.04
CA SER A 502 6.91 2.42 -23.86
C SER A 502 6.50 3.55 -22.93
N GLU A 503 5.27 4.08 -23.08
CA GLU A 503 4.70 5.09 -22.20
C GLU A 503 4.56 4.59 -20.76
N LEU A 504 4.05 3.37 -20.56
CA LEU A 504 3.90 2.76 -19.23
C LEU A 504 5.24 2.56 -18.53
N VAL A 505 6.27 2.17 -19.27
CA VAL A 505 7.62 2.04 -18.73
C VAL A 505 8.21 3.40 -18.37
N ASN A 506 8.03 4.42 -19.20
CA ASN A 506 8.50 5.77 -18.89
C ASN A 506 7.81 6.32 -17.62
N GLU A 507 6.49 6.12 -17.48
CA GLU A 507 5.77 6.49 -16.26
C GLU A 507 6.36 5.77 -15.04
N ALA A 508 6.59 4.45 -15.12
CA ALA A 508 7.19 3.70 -14.02
C ALA A 508 8.61 4.19 -13.65
N LEU A 509 9.41 4.59 -14.64
CA LEU A 509 10.76 5.13 -14.40
C LEU A 509 10.75 6.52 -13.76
N GLU A 510 9.73 7.33 -14.03
CA GLU A 510 9.57 8.64 -13.37
C GLU A 510 9.28 8.51 -11.87
N ASP A 511 8.63 7.41 -11.46
CA ASP A 511 8.32 7.14 -10.06
C ASP A 511 9.51 6.58 -9.28
N ILE A 512 10.53 6.02 -9.96
CA ILE A 512 11.73 5.49 -9.29
C ILE A 512 12.57 6.65 -8.73
N ALA A 513 12.87 6.58 -7.43
CA ALA A 513 13.78 7.49 -6.77
C ALA A 513 15.13 7.58 -7.51
N ARG A 514 15.61 8.82 -7.71
CA ARG A 514 16.91 9.05 -8.38
C ARG A 514 18.09 8.65 -7.51
N HIS A 515 17.84 8.48 -6.21
CA HIS A 515 18.86 8.08 -5.26
C HIS A 515 18.25 7.16 -4.19
N GLU A 516 19.03 6.16 -3.80
CA GLU A 516 18.61 5.09 -2.87
C GLU A 516 18.12 5.63 -1.51
N GLU A 517 18.71 6.72 -1.01
CA GLU A 517 18.37 7.31 0.28
C GLU A 517 17.32 8.44 0.19
N ASP A 518 16.60 8.57 -0.93
CA ASP A 518 15.57 9.62 -1.11
C ASP A 518 14.48 9.55 -0.03
N TYR A 519 14.18 8.35 0.46
CA TYR A 519 13.14 8.14 1.49
C TYR A 519 13.59 8.56 2.89
N LEU A 520 14.89 8.77 3.11
CA LEU A 520 15.46 9.29 4.36
C LEU A 520 15.52 10.84 4.36
N ASP A 521 15.35 11.47 3.20
CA ASP A 521 15.40 12.93 3.05
C ASP A 521 14.06 13.60 3.40
N LEU A 522 13.69 13.52 4.68
CA LEU A 522 12.51 14.21 5.22
C LEU A 522 12.89 15.61 5.70
N ASN A 523 12.08 16.64 5.39
CA ASN A 523 12.26 17.99 5.95
C ASN A 523 11.71 18.13 7.38
N LEU A 524 10.95 17.14 7.86
CA LEU A 524 10.30 17.08 9.16
C LEU A 524 9.18 18.11 9.39
N GLU A 525 8.65 18.73 8.32
CA GLU A 525 7.56 19.70 8.42
C GLU A 525 6.26 19.02 8.90
N GLU A 526 5.82 17.96 8.23
CA GLU A 526 4.59 17.25 8.59
C GLU A 526 4.68 16.55 9.96
N GLU A 527 5.88 16.08 10.32
CA GLU A 527 6.19 15.57 11.65
C GLU A 527 6.09 16.67 12.70
N SER A 528 6.61 17.87 12.44
CA SER A 528 6.55 18.99 13.36
C SER A 528 5.11 19.42 13.66
N GLU A 529 4.25 19.44 12.64
CA GLU A 529 2.82 19.73 12.78
C GLU A 529 2.11 18.70 13.65
N LEU A 530 2.41 17.41 13.45
CA LEU A 530 1.83 16.35 14.26
C LEU A 530 2.39 16.33 15.69
N ILE A 531 3.67 16.62 15.88
CA ILE A 531 4.27 16.79 17.21
C ILE A 531 3.52 17.90 17.96
N ALA A 532 3.31 19.06 17.32
CA ALA A 532 2.55 20.17 17.91
C ALA A 532 1.12 19.75 18.26
N THR A 533 0.45 19.01 17.36
CA THR A 533 -0.90 18.48 17.59
C THR A 533 -0.94 17.48 18.74
N MET A 534 0.02 16.58 18.84
CA MET A 534 0.13 15.63 19.94
C MET A 534 0.37 16.33 21.29
N LYS A 535 1.13 17.43 21.30
CA LYS A 535 1.33 18.25 22.50
C LYS A 535 0.04 18.91 22.97
N THR A 536 -0.80 19.40 22.06
CA THR A 536 -2.08 20.00 22.44
C THR A 536 -3.04 18.94 22.99
N TYR A 537 -3.12 17.78 22.34
CA TYR A 537 -3.91 16.62 22.78
C TYR A 537 -3.52 16.12 24.18
N LEU A 538 -2.21 16.02 24.45
CA LEU A 538 -1.70 15.50 25.72
C LEU A 538 -1.55 16.57 26.80
N SER A 539 -1.95 17.81 26.52
CA SER A 539 -1.91 18.91 27.49
C SER A 539 -2.98 18.72 28.59
N PRO A 540 -2.68 19.06 29.85
CA PRO A 540 -3.61 18.87 30.99
C PRO A 540 -4.95 19.61 30.88
N ALA A 541 -5.13 20.47 29.88
CA ALA A 541 -6.31 21.34 29.74
C ALA A 541 -7.52 20.67 29.07
N HIS A 542 -7.36 19.47 28.48
CA HIS A 542 -8.42 18.77 27.74
C HIS A 542 -9.06 17.59 28.50
N SER A 543 -8.70 17.38 29.77
CA SER A 543 -9.34 16.39 30.64
C SER A 543 -10.44 17.01 31.50
N VAL A 544 -11.51 17.53 30.88
CA VAL A 544 -12.73 18.00 31.57
C VAL A 544 -13.95 17.26 31.05
#